data_AF-A0A4Q7VG52-F1
#
_entry.id   AF-A0A4Q7VG52-F1
#
_cell.length_a   1.000
_cell.length_b   1.000
_cell.length_c   1.000
_cell.angle_alpha   90.00
_cell.angle_beta   90.00
_cell.angle_gamma   90.00
#
_symmetry.space_group_name_H-M   'P 1'
#
loop_
_entity.id
_entity.type
_entity.pdbx_description
1 polymer ?
#
loop_
_entity_poly.entity_id
_entity_poly.type
_entity_poly.pdbx_seq_one_letter_code
_entity_poly.pdbx_strand_id
1 'polypeptide(L)'
;MVPTPQFTAELQFHFREHGPDRRQWFMFDESLHRRLPMQMVGVDGLNTVGMWVDEAGTFKAGDSTFVRCVVLWPELYDSAVRPGVEFELWDAGFFATGIVRERIEAGWPNEV
;
A
#
# COMPACT_ATOMS: atom_id res chain seq x y z
N MET A 1 -12.48 13.44 -3.05
CA MET A 1 -13.09 12.70 -1.93
C MET A 1 -12.25 11.45 -1.72
N VAL A 2 -11.77 11.21 -0.50
CA VAL A 2 -11.06 9.95 -0.17
C VAL A 2 -12.12 8.84 -0.15
N PRO A 3 -11.95 7.74 -0.89
CA PRO A 3 -12.89 6.63 -0.82
C PRO A 3 -12.90 6.05 0.60
N THR A 4 -14.00 5.41 1.00
CA THR A 4 -14.01 4.61 2.23
C THR A 4 -12.91 3.56 2.12
N PRO A 5 -11.90 3.55 3.00
CA PRO A 5 -10.82 2.58 2.92
C PRO A 5 -11.34 1.18 3.14
N GLN A 6 -10.72 0.21 2.47
CA GLN A 6 -10.95 -1.22 2.68
C GLN A 6 -10.06 -1.78 3.79
N PHE A 7 -8.91 -1.16 4.03
CA PHE A 7 -8.05 -1.48 5.16
C PHE A 7 -7.10 -0.33 5.49
N THR A 8 -6.51 -0.39 6.66
CA THR A 8 -5.34 0.41 7.03
C THR A 8 -4.10 -0.46 7.05
N ALA A 9 -2.95 0.13 6.75
CA ALA A 9 -1.68 -0.55 6.84
C ALA A 9 -0.60 0.39 7.38
N GLU A 10 0.41 -0.21 7.99
CA GLU A 10 1.67 0.47 8.28
C GLU A 10 2.66 0.10 7.19
N LEU A 11 3.37 1.10 6.65
CA LEU A 11 4.44 0.94 5.67
C LEU A 11 5.78 1.20 6.32
N GLN A 12 6.80 0.46 5.90
CA GLN A 12 8.19 0.65 6.23
C GLN A 12 9.00 0.72 4.94
N PHE A 13 9.69 1.84 4.71
CA PHE A 13 10.44 2.06 3.47
C PHE A 13 11.87 1.54 3.59
N HIS A 14 12.39 0.92 2.52
CA HIS A 14 13.73 0.31 2.50
C HIS A 14 14.48 0.42 1.16
N PHE A 15 13.80 0.58 0.01
CA PHE A 15 14.44 0.78 -1.32
C PHE A 15 15.51 -0.28 -1.67
N ARG A 16 15.33 -1.54 -1.25
CA ARG A 16 16.38 -2.58 -1.28
C ARG A 16 16.78 -2.97 -2.70
N GLU A 17 15.84 -2.92 -3.64
CA GLU A 17 16.08 -3.27 -5.04
C GLU A 17 16.40 -2.06 -5.92
N HIS A 18 16.45 -0.85 -5.33
CA HIS A 18 16.80 0.34 -6.07
C HIS A 18 18.32 0.48 -6.12
N GLY A 19 18.89 0.21 -7.31
CA GLY A 19 20.30 0.48 -7.59
C GLY A 19 20.67 1.96 -7.40
N PRO A 20 21.98 2.29 -7.40
CA PRO A 20 22.49 3.63 -7.09
C PRO A 20 21.97 4.72 -8.05
N ASP A 21 21.62 4.35 -9.28
CA ASP A 21 21.09 5.28 -10.29
C ASP A 21 19.60 5.59 -10.12
N ARG A 22 18.96 5.01 -9.08
CA ARG A 22 17.53 5.15 -8.84
C ARG A 22 17.23 5.94 -7.60
N ARG A 23 16.04 6.55 -7.62
CA ARG A 23 15.51 7.32 -6.52
C ARG A 23 15.34 6.44 -5.28
N GLN A 24 15.99 6.81 -4.18
CA GLN A 24 15.88 6.14 -2.88
C GLN A 24 14.96 6.91 -1.91
N TRP A 25 13.87 7.43 -2.45
CA TRP A 25 12.81 8.08 -1.70
C TRP A 25 11.47 7.92 -2.41
N PHE A 26 10.40 8.01 -1.63
CA PHE A 26 9.02 7.94 -2.07
C PHE A 26 8.26 9.15 -1.54
N MET A 27 7.31 9.68 -2.30
CA MET A 27 6.61 10.89 -1.93
C MET A 27 5.10 10.73 -2.06
N PHE A 28 4.38 11.10 -1.01
CA PHE A 28 2.99 11.52 -1.13
C PHE A 28 3.00 13.05 -1.25
N ASP A 29 2.55 13.55 -2.40
CA ASP A 29 2.44 14.99 -2.66
C ASP A 29 1.15 15.56 -2.04
N GLU A 30 0.80 16.79 -2.39
CA GLU A 30 -0.42 17.46 -1.90
C GLU A 30 -1.72 16.74 -2.32
N SER A 31 -1.68 15.79 -3.26
CA SER A 31 -2.84 14.92 -3.54
C SER A 31 -3.10 13.92 -2.42
N LEU A 32 -2.12 13.72 -1.52
CA LEU A 32 -2.13 12.76 -0.41
C LEU A 32 -2.42 11.32 -0.86
N HIS A 33 -2.23 11.03 -2.15
CA HIS A 33 -2.69 9.79 -2.77
C HIS A 33 -1.67 9.25 -3.75
N ARG A 34 -1.45 7.94 -3.70
CA ARG A 34 -0.62 7.22 -4.68
C ARG A 34 -1.27 5.92 -5.07
N ARG A 35 -1.12 5.55 -6.34
CA ARG A 35 -1.42 4.21 -6.84
C ARG A 35 -0.15 3.49 -7.17
N LEU A 36 -0.01 2.28 -6.66
CA LEU A 36 1.21 1.50 -6.81
C LEU A 36 0.87 0.02 -7.01
N PRO A 37 1.70 -0.69 -7.79
CA PRO A 37 1.78 -2.13 -7.73
C PRO A 37 2.21 -2.61 -6.34
N MET A 38 1.56 -3.67 -5.87
CA MET A 38 1.69 -4.27 -4.56
C MET A 38 1.65 -5.79 -4.72
N GLN A 39 2.57 -6.49 -4.07
CA GLN A 39 2.53 -7.94 -3.93
C GLN A 39 2.11 -8.29 -2.51
N MET A 40 1.05 -9.07 -2.34
CA MET A 40 0.56 -9.46 -1.02
C MET A 40 0.88 -10.93 -0.75
N VAL A 41 1.27 -11.27 0.48
CA VAL A 41 1.59 -12.65 0.84
C VAL A 41 0.37 -13.55 0.62
N GLY A 42 0.55 -14.62 -0.14
CA GLY A 42 -0.52 -15.57 -0.47
C GLY A 42 -1.34 -15.22 -1.72
N VAL A 43 -0.99 -14.15 -2.44
CA VAL A 43 -1.60 -13.81 -3.73
C VAL A 43 -0.55 -13.74 -4.83
N ASP A 44 -0.85 -14.38 -5.95
CA ASP A 44 0.04 -14.40 -7.10
C ASP A 44 0.04 -13.06 -7.85
N GLY A 45 1.23 -12.57 -8.17
CA GLY A 45 1.45 -11.40 -9.02
C GLY A 45 1.35 -10.04 -8.32
N LEU A 46 1.62 -9.00 -9.11
CA LEU A 46 1.53 -7.61 -8.68
C LEU A 46 0.12 -7.06 -8.96
N ASN A 47 -0.45 -6.46 -7.92
CA ASN A 47 -1.79 -5.91 -7.94
C ASN A 47 -1.78 -4.42 -7.61
N THR A 48 -2.74 -3.65 -8.09
CA THR A 48 -2.73 -2.20 -7.86
C THR A 48 -3.52 -1.86 -6.60
N VAL A 49 -2.88 -1.10 -5.71
CA VAL A 49 -3.50 -0.51 -4.52
C VAL A 49 -3.51 1.01 -4.66
N GLY A 50 -4.64 1.63 -4.32
CA GLY A 50 -4.71 3.05 -4.01
C GLY A 50 -4.43 3.26 -2.53
N MET A 51 -3.55 4.20 -2.21
CA MET A 51 -3.16 4.52 -0.84
C MET A 51 -3.31 6.01 -0.57
N TRP A 52 -3.83 6.33 0.61
CA TRP A 52 -4.01 7.69 1.10
C TRP A 52 -3.29 7.89 2.44
N VAL A 53 -2.66 9.04 2.61
CA VAL A 53 -2.02 9.49 3.87
C VAL A 53 -2.75 10.72 4.40
N ASP A 54 -2.47 11.07 5.66
CA ASP A 54 -3.07 12.25 6.29
C ASP A 54 -2.29 13.54 5.95
N GLU A 55 -0.99 13.43 5.71
CA GLU A 55 -0.10 14.55 5.41
C GLU A 55 0.88 14.21 4.28
N ALA A 56 1.21 15.21 3.48
CA ALA A 56 2.20 15.08 2.42
C ALA A 56 3.59 14.86 3.04
N GLY A 57 4.43 14.07 2.38
CA GLY A 57 5.71 13.69 2.94
C GLY A 57 6.63 13.00 1.94
N THR A 58 7.93 13.16 2.17
CA THR A 58 8.98 12.40 1.47
C THR A 58 9.59 11.40 2.44
N PHE A 59 9.50 10.13 2.09
CA PHE A 59 9.92 8.99 2.89
C PHE A 59 11.18 8.36 2.31
N LYS A 60 12.14 8.06 3.16
CA LYS A 60 13.44 7.45 2.86
C LYS A 60 13.54 6.08 3.55
N ALA A 61 14.62 5.36 3.24
CA ALA A 61 14.89 4.09 3.91
C ALA A 61 14.94 4.28 5.44
N GLY A 62 14.20 3.45 6.16
CA GLY A 62 14.05 3.54 7.62
C GLY A 62 12.81 4.30 8.08
N ASP A 63 12.19 5.12 7.24
CA ASP A 63 10.95 5.82 7.60
C ASP A 63 9.75 4.86 7.57
N SER A 64 8.72 5.22 8.33
CA SER A 64 7.42 4.53 8.34
C SER A 64 6.25 5.50 8.24
N THR A 65 5.10 5.00 7.80
CA THR A 65 3.85 5.79 7.78
C THR A 65 2.63 4.89 7.81
N PHE A 66 1.48 5.46 8.18
CA PHE A 66 0.19 4.80 8.09
C PHE A 66 -0.53 5.22 6.82
N VAL A 67 -1.14 4.25 6.15
CA VAL A 67 -1.91 4.45 4.92
C VAL A 67 -3.30 3.84 5.04
N ARG A 68 -4.23 4.51 4.38
CA ARG A 68 -5.59 4.04 4.11
C ARG A 68 -5.61 3.47 2.70
N CYS A 69 -6.06 2.23 2.54
CA CYS A 69 -5.88 1.48 1.30
C CYS A 69 -7.19 1.05 0.66
N VAL A 70 -7.18 0.97 -0.67
CA VAL A 70 -8.24 0.38 -1.51
C VAL A 70 -7.57 -0.47 -2.59
N VAL A 71 -7.85 -1.77 -2.61
CA VAL A 71 -7.48 -2.65 -3.73
C VAL A 71 -8.49 -2.53 -4.86
N LEU A 72 -8.01 -2.66 -6.09
CA LEU A 72 -8.85 -2.60 -7.29
C LEU A 72 -9.45 -3.96 -7.69
N TRP A 73 -8.92 -5.07 -7.15
CA TRP A 73 -9.39 -6.43 -7.46
C TRP A 73 -10.15 -7.05 -6.28
N PRO A 74 -11.39 -7.53 -6.49
CA PRO A 74 -12.18 -8.20 -5.46
C PRO A 74 -11.50 -9.39 -4.79
N GLU A 75 -10.81 -10.19 -5.57
CA GLU A 75 -10.20 -11.43 -5.09
C GLU A 75 -9.13 -11.15 -4.02
N LEU A 76 -8.47 -9.99 -4.08
CA LEU A 76 -7.51 -9.55 -3.07
C LEU A 76 -8.17 -9.22 -1.73
N TYR A 77 -9.34 -8.58 -1.79
CA TYR A 77 -10.04 -8.15 -0.58
C TYR A 77 -10.43 -9.36 0.27
N ASP A 78 -10.99 -10.40 -0.34
CA ASP A 78 -11.45 -11.58 0.40
C ASP A 78 -10.32 -12.53 0.82
N SER A 79 -9.33 -12.70 -0.05
CA SER A 79 -8.24 -13.64 0.20
C SER A 79 -7.19 -13.11 1.17
N ALA A 80 -6.86 -11.82 1.10
CA ALA A 80 -5.60 -11.32 1.65
C ALA A 80 -5.70 -10.02 2.47
N VAL A 81 -6.79 -9.26 2.38
CA VAL A 81 -6.99 -8.10 3.26
C VAL A 81 -7.43 -8.56 4.65
N ARG A 82 -6.46 -8.95 5.48
CA ARG A 82 -6.68 -9.39 6.87
C ARG A 82 -5.57 -8.83 7.77
N PRO A 83 -5.89 -8.44 9.02
CA PRO A 83 -4.86 -7.97 9.96
C PRO A 83 -3.69 -8.95 10.08
N GLY A 84 -2.47 -8.42 10.02
CA GLY A 84 -1.23 -9.19 10.08
C GLY A 84 -0.71 -9.69 8.74
N VAL A 85 -1.47 -9.59 7.64
CA VAL A 85 -0.97 -9.96 6.32
C VAL A 85 0.05 -8.93 5.85
N GLU A 86 1.22 -9.42 5.43
CA GLU A 86 2.30 -8.62 4.88
C GLU A 86 2.16 -8.44 3.36
N PHE A 87 2.71 -7.35 2.86
CA PHE A 87 2.81 -7.05 1.44
C PHE A 87 4.06 -6.22 1.14
N GLU A 88 4.43 -6.13 -0.13
CA GLU A 88 5.51 -5.27 -0.62
C GLU A 88 5.01 -4.36 -1.72
N LEU A 89 5.53 -3.13 -1.76
CA LEU A 89 5.24 -2.14 -2.79
C LEU A 89 6.36 -2.10 -3.81
N TRP A 90 5.97 -2.00 -5.08
CA TRP A 90 6.87 -2.07 -6.22
C TRP A 90 6.83 -0.79 -7.06
N ASP A 91 8.00 -0.26 -7.39
CA ASP A 91 8.20 0.85 -8.34
C ASP A 91 9.46 0.56 -9.16
N ALA A 92 9.34 -0.40 -10.09
CA ALA A 92 10.47 -1.03 -10.78
C ALA A 92 11.52 -1.63 -9.82
N GLY A 93 11.07 -2.06 -8.64
CA GLY A 93 11.85 -2.68 -7.57
C GLY A 93 11.07 -2.57 -6.26
N PHE A 94 11.20 -3.55 -5.38
CA PHE A 94 10.57 -3.52 -4.08
C PHE A 94 11.24 -2.48 -3.18
N PHE A 95 10.43 -1.54 -2.70
CA PHE A 95 10.93 -0.35 -2.00
C PHE A 95 10.32 -0.12 -0.64
N ALA A 96 9.20 -0.77 -0.31
CA ALA A 96 8.59 -0.72 1.00
C ALA A 96 7.86 -2.03 1.30
N THR A 97 7.88 -2.45 2.56
CA THR A 97 7.04 -3.51 3.10
C THR A 97 5.87 -2.88 3.82
N GLY A 98 4.72 -3.53 3.83
CA GLY A 98 3.59 -3.12 4.63
C GLY A 98 2.93 -4.28 5.36
N ILE A 99 2.22 -3.96 6.42
CA ILE A 99 1.40 -4.91 7.18
C ILE A 99 0.00 -4.35 7.34
N VAL A 100 -1.00 -5.16 7.00
CA VAL A 100 -2.40 -4.81 7.23
C VAL A 100 -2.64 -4.71 8.73
N ARG A 101 -3.17 -3.58 9.18
CA ARG A 101 -3.48 -3.32 10.59
C ARG A 101 -4.95 -3.59 10.90
N GLU A 102 -5.84 -3.09 10.06
CA GLU A 102 -7.29 -3.23 10.24
C GLU A 102 -7.98 -3.43 8.89
N ARG A 103 -8.92 -4.37 8.81
CA ARG A 103 -9.85 -4.51 7.67
C ARG A 103 -11.11 -3.70 7.96
N ILE A 104 -11.62 -3.00 6.96
CA ILE A 104 -12.78 -2.12 7.07
C ILE A 104 -13.85 -2.60 6.10
N GLU A 105 -14.85 -3.31 6.64
CA GLU A 105 -15.91 -3.94 5.84
C GLU A 105 -16.74 -2.94 5.05
N ALA A 106 -16.94 -1.73 5.57
CA ALA A 106 -17.67 -0.68 4.86
C ALA A 106 -16.97 -0.17 3.59
N GLY A 107 -15.65 -0.43 3.44
CA GLY A 107 -14.89 -0.09 2.24
C GLY A 107 -15.08 -1.08 1.09
N TRP A 108 -15.70 -2.23 1.37
CA TRP A 108 -16.08 -3.22 0.39
C TRP A 108 -17.59 -3.10 0.13
N PRO A 109 -18.01 -2.48 -0.99
CA PRO A 109 -19.42 -2.50 -1.33
C PRO A 109 -19.77 -3.95 -1.64
N ASN A 110 -20.41 -4.61 -0.68
CA ASN A 110 -21.14 -5.83 -0.94
C ASN A 110 -22.24 -5.47 -1.95
N GLU A 111 -21.98 -5.64 -3.25
CA GLU A 111 -23.06 -5.89 -4.19
C GLU A 111 -23.63 -7.26 -3.82
N VAL A 112 -24.81 -7.22 -3.20
CA VAL A 112 -25.72 -8.37 -3.11
C VAL A 112 -26.34 -8.58 -4.49
#